data_AF-A0A1F5C063-F1
#
_entry.id   AF-A0A1F5C063-F1
#
_cell.length_a   1.000
_cell.length_b   1.000
_cell.length_c   1.000
_cell.angle_alpha   90.00
_cell.angle_beta   90.00
_cell.angle_gamma   90.00
#
_symmetry.space_group_name_H-M   'P 1'
#
loop_
_entity.id
_entity.type
_entity.pdbx_description
1 polymer ?
#
loop_
_entity_poly.entity_id
_entity_poly.type
_entity_poly.pdbx_seq_one_letter_code
_entity_poly.pdbx_strand_id
1 'polypeptide(L)'
;MSRNKFFGGCVLVSLIGILAVPAAAQWIPLGKFKGIEIPCTLKCKDKVLEKGKYDIEAVKHPNTPQCYLRFKKNGDEICTVEGEWLTLPVRGGARRIDPSIPNTPRLKMKKDTEEKVLIIMLETGRRNPRPYLLIRFKIKYEE
;
A
#
# COMPACT_ATOMS: atom_id res chain seq x y z
N MET A 1 -55.35 5.67 -19.05
CA MET A 1 -53.89 5.89 -19.06
C MET A 1 -53.34 5.65 -17.66
N SER A 2 -52.77 4.48 -17.36
CA SER A 2 -51.93 4.30 -16.15
C SER A 2 -51.15 2.98 -16.26
N ARG A 3 -50.00 3.04 -16.93
CA ARG A 3 -48.95 2.02 -16.91
C ARG A 3 -47.67 2.82 -17.13
N ASN A 4 -46.87 3.03 -16.09
CA ASN A 4 -45.45 3.45 -16.16
C ASN A 4 -44.79 3.73 -14.79
N LYS A 5 -45.45 3.54 -13.64
CA LYS A 5 -44.83 3.88 -12.33
C LYS A 5 -44.10 2.75 -11.61
N PHE A 6 -44.22 1.49 -12.05
CA PHE A 6 -43.60 0.36 -11.33
C PHE A 6 -42.17 0.01 -11.79
N PHE A 7 -41.81 0.31 -13.04
CA PHE A 7 -40.49 -0.05 -13.60
C PHE A 7 -39.35 0.88 -13.17
N GLY A 8 -39.64 2.13 -12.82
CA GLY A 8 -38.61 3.12 -12.46
C GLY A 8 -37.97 2.89 -11.09
N GLY A 9 -38.71 2.34 -10.12
CA GLY A 9 -38.23 2.12 -8.75
C GLY A 9 -37.24 0.97 -8.63
N CYS A 10 -37.52 -0.17 -9.26
CA CYS A 10 -36.60 -1.32 -9.27
C CYS A 10 -35.29 -1.00 -9.99
N VAL A 11 -35.35 -0.29 -11.13
CA VAL A 11 -34.14 0.08 -11.89
C VAL A 11 -33.22 0.99 -11.08
N LEU A 12 -33.76 1.93 -10.30
CA LEU A 12 -32.98 2.85 -9.47
C LEU A 12 -32.25 2.10 -8.32
N VAL A 13 -32.95 1.15 -7.68
CA VAL A 13 -32.37 0.32 -6.60
C VAL A 13 -31.30 -0.63 -7.15
N SER A 14 -31.52 -1.21 -8.33
CA SER A 14 -30.51 -2.02 -9.02
C SER A 14 -29.27 -1.21 -9.39
N LEU A 15 -29.43 0.05 -9.83
CA LEU A 15 -28.32 0.93 -10.20
C LEU A 15 -27.44 1.29 -9.00
N ILE A 16 -28.05 1.55 -7.82
CA ILE A 16 -27.31 1.82 -6.57
C ILE A 16 -26.55 0.57 -6.11
N GLY A 17 -27.16 -0.62 -6.26
CA GLY A 17 -26.48 -1.90 -6.01
C GLY A 17 -25.25 -2.11 -6.90
N ILE A 18 -25.37 -1.80 -8.20
CA ILE A 18 -24.27 -1.94 -9.18
C ILE A 18 -23.14 -0.92 -8.92
N LEU A 19 -23.45 0.28 -8.44
CA LEU A 19 -22.44 1.31 -8.13
C LEU A 19 -21.74 1.11 -6.77
N ALA A 20 -22.36 0.39 -5.83
CA ALA A 20 -21.77 0.10 -4.52
C ALA A 20 -20.73 -1.04 -4.56
N VAL A 21 -20.86 -2.00 -5.48
CA VAL A 21 -19.95 -3.16 -5.61
C VAL A 21 -18.51 -2.77 -6.01
N PRO A 22 -18.26 -1.81 -6.92
CA PRO A 22 -16.90 -1.37 -7.28
C PRO A 22 -16.09 -0.80 -6.12
N ALA A 23 -16.74 -0.20 -5.12
CA ALA A 23 -16.06 0.37 -3.95
C ALA A 23 -15.36 -0.71 -3.09
N ALA A 24 -15.85 -1.95 -3.12
CA ALA A 24 -15.27 -3.08 -2.40
C ALA A 24 -13.99 -3.64 -3.06
N ALA A 25 -13.67 -3.22 -4.28
CA ALA A 25 -12.45 -3.63 -5.01
C ALA A 25 -11.31 -2.61 -4.92
N GLN A 26 -11.51 -1.49 -4.21
CA GLN A 26 -10.50 -0.43 -4.15
C GLN A 26 -9.38 -0.79 -3.15
N TRP A 27 -8.13 -0.68 -3.60
CA TRP A 27 -6.94 -0.83 -2.77
C TRP A 27 -6.97 0.10 -1.56
N ILE A 28 -6.71 -0.43 -0.37
CA ILE A 28 -6.70 0.36 0.87
C ILE A 28 -5.35 1.06 0.98
N PRO A 29 -5.30 2.41 1.01
CA PRO A 29 -4.04 3.13 1.13
C PRO A 29 -3.46 2.96 2.54
N LEU A 30 -2.19 2.56 2.61
CA LEU A 30 -1.43 2.42 3.86
C LEU A 30 -0.45 3.58 4.07
N GLY A 31 -0.01 4.23 3.01
CA GLY A 31 0.85 5.42 3.09
C GLY A 31 1.24 5.92 1.70
N LYS A 32 1.44 7.23 1.58
CA LYS A 32 1.92 7.89 0.37
C LYS A 32 3.12 8.74 0.73
N PHE A 33 4.20 8.57 0.01
CA PHE A 33 5.49 9.20 0.26
C PHE A 33 5.99 9.77 -1.06
N LYS A 34 6.19 11.08 -1.14
CA LYS A 34 6.55 11.74 -2.39
C LYS A 34 8.05 12.03 -2.46
N GLY A 35 8.64 11.90 -3.64
CA GLY A 35 10.02 12.28 -3.91
C GLY A 35 11.06 11.54 -3.05
N ILE A 36 10.81 10.26 -2.73
CA ILE A 36 11.72 9.43 -1.97
C ILE A 36 12.94 9.06 -2.83
N GLU A 37 14.12 9.39 -2.34
CA GLU A 37 15.40 9.06 -2.97
C GLU A 37 15.71 7.57 -2.80
N ILE A 38 15.80 6.85 -3.92
CA ILE A 38 16.22 5.46 -3.98
C ILE A 38 17.73 5.41 -4.32
N PRO A 39 18.58 4.89 -3.41
CA PRO A 39 20.02 5.05 -3.50
C PRO A 39 20.72 4.12 -4.49
N CYS A 40 20.02 3.13 -5.05
CA CYS A 40 20.58 2.12 -5.93
C CYS A 40 19.60 1.74 -7.05
N THR A 41 20.13 1.11 -8.10
CA THR A 41 19.32 0.61 -9.21
C THR A 41 18.60 -0.65 -8.75
N LEU A 42 17.27 -0.67 -8.82
CA LEU A 42 16.45 -1.79 -8.37
C LEU A 42 16.03 -2.69 -9.53
N LYS A 43 16.04 -4.00 -9.31
CA LYS A 43 15.45 -5.00 -10.20
C LYS A 43 14.07 -5.38 -9.70
N CYS A 44 13.05 -4.98 -10.45
CA CYS A 44 11.65 -5.24 -10.15
C CYS A 44 11.02 -6.08 -11.26
N LYS A 45 10.92 -7.39 -11.03
CA LYS A 45 10.52 -8.37 -12.05
C LYS A 45 11.41 -8.18 -13.30
N ASP A 46 10.81 -7.88 -14.45
CA ASP A 46 11.51 -7.69 -15.73
C ASP A 46 11.92 -6.24 -15.98
N LYS A 47 11.75 -5.34 -15.00
CA LYS A 47 12.07 -3.91 -15.11
C LYS A 47 13.25 -3.53 -14.23
N VAL A 48 14.02 -2.57 -14.72
CA VAL A 48 15.10 -1.92 -13.98
C VAL A 48 14.66 -0.51 -13.62
N LEU A 49 14.76 -0.17 -12.33
CA LEU A 49 14.47 1.15 -11.79
C LEU A 49 15.81 1.80 -11.45
N GLU A 50 16.22 2.80 -12.20
CA GLU A 50 17.46 3.54 -11.93
C GLU A 50 17.39 4.24 -10.57
N LYS A 51 18.56 4.47 -9.96
CA LYS A 51 18.65 5.32 -8.76
C LYS A 51 18.03 6.71 -9.01
N GLY A 52 17.41 7.29 -7.98
CA GLY A 52 16.79 8.62 -8.07
C GLY A 52 15.50 8.76 -7.26
N LYS A 53 14.75 9.83 -7.53
CA LYS A 53 13.51 10.14 -6.79
C LYS A 53 12.29 9.45 -7.38
N TYR A 54 11.50 8.86 -6.49
CA TYR A 54 10.23 8.21 -6.82
C TYR A 54 9.14 8.58 -5.82
N ASP A 55 7.91 8.63 -6.29
CA ASP A 55 6.75 8.60 -5.41
C ASP A 55 6.46 7.15 -5.04
N ILE A 56 6.26 6.88 -3.76
CA ILE A 56 6.03 5.53 -3.23
C ILE A 56 4.65 5.51 -2.57
N GLU A 57 3.82 4.56 -2.99
CA GLU A 57 2.51 4.30 -2.40
C GLU A 57 2.45 2.87 -1.87
N ALA A 58 2.14 2.73 -0.59
CA ALA A 58 1.86 1.42 -0.01
C ALA A 58 0.35 1.20 0.04
N VAL A 59 -0.09 0.03 -0.40
CA VAL A 59 -1.50 -0.38 -0.41
C VAL A 59 -1.68 -1.77 0.15
N LYS A 60 -2.88 -2.04 0.67
CA LYS A 60 -3.34 -3.37 1.07
C LYS A 60 -4.48 -3.81 0.18
N HIS A 61 -4.49 -5.08 -0.21
CA HIS A 61 -5.67 -5.66 -0.83
C HIS A 61 -6.85 -5.63 0.16
N PRO A 62 -8.07 -5.26 -0.27
CA PRO A 62 -9.19 -5.14 0.65
C PRO A 62 -9.49 -6.44 1.40
N ASN A 63 -9.42 -7.58 0.68
CA ASN A 63 -9.92 -8.87 1.14
C ASN A 63 -8.84 -9.90 1.48
N THR A 64 -7.56 -9.59 1.20
CA THR A 64 -6.43 -10.50 1.50
C THR A 64 -5.40 -9.79 2.37
N PRO A 65 -4.51 -10.52 3.07
CA PRO A 65 -3.42 -9.89 3.82
C PRO A 65 -2.34 -9.28 2.91
N GLN A 66 -2.44 -9.43 1.59
CA GLN A 66 -1.42 -8.95 0.67
C GLN A 66 -1.28 -7.43 0.72
N CYS A 67 -0.03 -6.99 0.81
CA CYS A 67 0.36 -5.59 0.77
C CYS A 67 1.34 -5.38 -0.38
N TYR A 68 1.25 -4.23 -1.01
CA TYR A 68 2.09 -3.88 -2.15
C TYR A 68 2.71 -2.51 -1.96
N LEU A 69 3.95 -2.39 -2.41
CA LEU A 69 4.68 -1.13 -2.54
C LEU A 69 4.73 -0.77 -4.02
N ARG A 70 4.12 0.34 -4.38
CA ARG A 70 4.03 0.86 -5.75
C ARG A 70 5.01 2.01 -5.90
N PHE A 71 5.91 1.87 -6.86
CA PHE A 71 6.81 2.94 -7.29
C PHE A 71 6.15 3.70 -8.42
N LYS A 72 6.15 5.02 -8.31
CA LYS A 72 5.60 5.93 -9.31
C LYS A 72 6.63 6.96 -9.73
N LYS A 73 6.63 7.27 -11.03
CA LYS A 73 7.42 8.34 -11.64
C LYS A 73 6.48 9.16 -12.51
N ASN A 74 6.42 10.47 -12.30
CA ASN A 74 5.50 11.37 -13.02
C ASN A 74 4.02 10.97 -12.94
N GLY A 75 3.60 10.30 -11.86
CA GLY A 75 2.22 9.85 -11.66
C GLY A 75 1.94 8.41 -12.10
N ASP A 76 2.77 7.85 -12.98
CA ASP A 76 2.60 6.50 -13.52
C ASP A 76 3.22 5.45 -12.61
N GLU A 77 2.51 4.34 -12.38
CA GLU A 77 3.04 3.16 -11.69
C GLU A 77 4.02 2.42 -12.59
N ILE A 78 5.29 2.37 -12.17
CA ILE A 78 6.37 1.76 -12.95
C ILE A 78 6.73 0.36 -12.44
N CYS A 79 6.56 0.11 -11.14
CA CYS A 79 6.89 -1.16 -10.49
C CYS A 79 6.05 -1.36 -9.23
N THR A 80 5.73 -2.63 -8.97
CA THR A 80 4.98 -3.06 -7.79
C THR A 80 5.65 -4.26 -7.17
N VAL A 81 5.87 -4.18 -5.86
CA VAL A 81 6.54 -5.21 -5.06
C VAL A 81 5.61 -5.68 -3.95
N GLU A 82 5.47 -6.99 -3.80
CA GLU A 82 4.70 -7.57 -2.71
C GLU A 82 5.50 -7.52 -1.39
N GLY A 83 4.80 -7.19 -0.31
CA GLY A 83 5.37 -7.10 1.03
C GLY A 83 4.90 -8.20 1.94
N GLU A 84 5.73 -8.52 2.91
CA GLU A 84 5.42 -9.48 3.97
C GLU A 84 5.09 -8.75 5.28
N TRP A 85 4.13 -9.30 6.02
CA TRP A 85 3.75 -8.76 7.32
C TRP A 85 4.70 -9.27 8.38
N LEU A 86 5.23 -8.35 9.17
CA LEU A 86 6.01 -8.69 10.35
C LEU A 86 5.19 -8.52 11.61
N THR A 87 5.53 -9.33 12.61
CA THR A 87 4.94 -9.19 13.95
C THR A 87 5.57 -7.99 14.63
N LEU A 88 4.75 -7.01 15.01
CA LEU A 88 5.20 -5.94 15.92
C LEU A 88 5.64 -6.55 17.26
N PRO A 89 6.74 -6.07 17.85
CA PRO A 89 7.23 -6.57 19.13
C PRO A 89 6.19 -6.38 20.24
N VAL A 90 5.45 -5.28 20.21
CA VAL A 90 4.40 -4.97 21.19
C VAL A 90 3.03 -5.47 20.71
N ARG A 91 2.27 -6.07 21.64
CA ARG A 91 0.99 -6.75 21.38
C ARG A 91 -0.18 -6.08 22.10
N GLY A 92 -1.40 -6.31 21.58
CA GLY A 92 -2.64 -5.89 22.22
C GLY A 92 -2.75 -4.37 22.45
N GLY A 93 -3.40 -3.99 23.55
CA GLY A 93 -3.66 -2.59 23.89
C GLY A 93 -2.41 -1.73 24.12
N ALA A 94 -1.26 -2.35 24.47
CA ALA A 94 0.00 -1.65 24.69
C ALA A 94 0.49 -0.89 23.44
N ARG A 95 0.09 -1.33 22.24
CA ARG A 95 0.39 -0.63 20.98
C ARG A 95 -0.13 0.81 20.93
N ARG A 96 -1.17 1.14 21.71
CA ARG A 96 -1.74 2.50 21.73
C ARG A 96 -0.79 3.51 22.35
N ILE A 97 -0.02 3.10 23.34
CA ILE A 97 0.82 3.97 24.17
C ILE A 97 2.32 3.77 23.93
N ASP A 98 2.73 2.69 23.24
CA ASP A 98 4.14 2.41 22.94
C ASP A 98 4.75 3.50 22.06
N PRO A 99 5.74 4.29 22.54
CA PRO A 99 6.30 5.43 21.82
C PRO A 99 7.07 5.06 20.53
N SER A 100 7.49 3.80 20.36
CA SER A 100 8.23 3.35 19.18
C SER A 100 7.38 3.36 17.90
N ILE A 101 6.05 3.22 18.06
CA ILE A 101 5.09 3.24 16.96
C ILE A 101 4.88 4.70 16.52
N PRO A 102 5.00 5.04 15.22
CA PRO A 102 4.79 6.40 14.77
C PRO A 102 3.29 6.78 14.77
N ASN A 103 2.98 8.08 14.77
CA ASN A 103 1.59 8.53 14.65
C ASN A 103 1.04 8.39 13.22
N THR A 104 1.87 8.69 12.24
CA THR A 104 1.58 8.61 10.80
C THR A 104 2.42 7.53 10.14
N PRO A 105 2.08 7.11 8.90
CA PRO A 105 2.89 6.16 8.16
C PRO A 105 4.34 6.64 8.02
N ARG A 106 5.31 5.74 8.21
CA ARG A 106 6.75 5.99 8.11
C ARG A 106 7.41 4.90 7.28
N LEU A 107 8.22 5.30 6.30
CA LEU A 107 9.13 4.42 5.58
C LEU A 107 10.53 4.48 6.19
N LYS A 108 11.18 3.33 6.28
CA LYS A 108 12.60 3.18 6.57
C LYS A 108 13.22 2.34 5.47
N MET A 109 14.45 2.65 5.08
CA MET A 109 15.18 1.91 4.06
C MET A 109 16.50 1.42 4.63
N LYS A 110 16.87 0.19 4.29
CA LYS A 110 18.16 -0.41 4.64
C LYS A 110 18.67 -1.19 3.43
N LYS A 111 19.91 -0.91 3.02
CA LYS A 111 20.62 -1.74 2.03
C LYS A 111 21.20 -2.96 2.74
N ASP A 112 20.95 -4.14 2.19
CA ASP A 112 21.58 -5.39 2.60
C ASP A 112 22.60 -5.79 1.52
N THR A 113 23.88 -5.77 1.89
CA THR A 113 25.00 -6.05 0.97
C THR A 113 25.22 -7.53 0.72
N GLU A 114 24.84 -8.38 1.68
CA GLU A 114 25.04 -9.82 1.60
C GLU A 114 23.99 -10.44 0.67
N GLU A 115 22.72 -10.10 0.88
CA GLU A 115 21.60 -10.58 0.06
C GLU A 115 21.44 -9.79 -1.26
N LYS A 116 22.17 -8.68 -1.44
CA LYS A 116 21.99 -7.70 -2.53
C LYS A 116 20.53 -7.24 -2.68
N VAL A 117 19.88 -6.90 -1.57
CA VAL A 117 18.51 -6.38 -1.54
C VAL A 117 18.42 -5.02 -0.84
N LEU A 118 17.54 -4.16 -1.35
CA LEU A 118 17.05 -2.99 -0.65
C LEU A 118 15.83 -3.43 0.16
N ILE A 119 15.93 -3.32 1.48
CA ILE A 119 14.85 -3.58 2.41
C ILE A 119 14.14 -2.27 2.69
N ILE A 120 12.87 -2.20 2.33
CA ILE A 120 11.99 -1.07 2.65
C ILE A 120 11.00 -1.53 3.71
N MET A 121 10.96 -0.82 4.83
CA MET A 121 10.08 -1.10 5.97
C MET A 121 9.01 -0.02 6.06
N LEU A 122 7.75 -0.42 6.06
CA LEU A 122 6.62 0.46 6.32
C LEU A 122 6.05 0.20 7.70
N GLU A 123 5.94 1.27 8.48
CA GLU A 123 5.16 1.32 9.72
C GLU A 123 3.92 2.18 9.45
N THR A 124 2.70 1.64 9.55
CA THR A 124 1.48 2.43 9.22
C THR A 124 1.14 3.46 10.30
N GLY A 125 1.62 3.25 11.52
CA GLY A 125 1.38 4.13 12.66
C GLY A 125 -0.03 4.03 13.25
N ARG A 126 -0.32 4.90 14.23
CA ARG A 126 -1.56 4.85 15.03
C ARG A 126 -2.80 5.39 14.32
N ARG A 127 -2.64 6.43 13.50
CA ARG A 127 -3.75 7.18 12.90
C ARG A 127 -4.17 6.64 11.52
N ASN A 128 -3.54 5.57 11.06
CA ASN A 128 -3.89 4.96 9.78
C ASN A 128 -5.21 4.18 9.89
N PRO A 129 -6.04 4.12 8.83
CA PRO A 129 -7.23 3.26 8.80
C PRO A 129 -6.92 1.78 9.05
N ARG A 130 -5.69 1.35 8.78
CA ARG A 130 -5.12 0.04 9.11
C ARG A 130 -3.89 0.26 10.01
N PRO A 131 -4.11 0.52 11.31
CA PRO A 131 -3.03 0.91 12.21
C PRO A 131 -2.20 -0.29 12.64
N TYR A 132 -1.00 0.00 13.16
CA TYR A 132 -0.12 -1.00 13.78
C TYR A 132 0.34 -2.13 12.84
N LEU A 133 0.50 -1.83 11.55
CA LEU A 133 1.12 -2.75 10.62
C LEU A 133 2.60 -2.43 10.48
N LEU A 134 3.40 -3.49 10.46
CA LEU A 134 4.81 -3.47 10.09
C LEU A 134 4.96 -4.36 8.86
N ILE A 135 5.37 -3.77 7.74
CA ILE A 135 5.44 -4.47 6.46
C ILE A 135 6.85 -4.33 5.91
N ARG A 136 7.45 -5.45 5.51
CA ARG A 136 8.77 -5.50 4.89
C ARG A 136 8.62 -5.75 3.39
N PHE A 137 9.34 -4.98 2.60
CA PHE A 137 9.46 -5.16 1.16
C PHE A 137 10.93 -5.41 0.85
N LYS A 138 11.23 -6.48 0.12
CA LYS A 138 12.59 -6.80 -0.33
C LYS A 138 12.64 -6.66 -1.85
N ILE A 139 13.62 -5.90 -2.34
CA ILE A 139 13.82 -5.67 -3.77
C ILE A 139 15.28 -5.90 -4.08
N LYS A 140 15.60 -6.73 -5.07
CA LYS A 140 17.00 -6.91 -5.50
C LYS A 140 17.52 -5.59 -6.06
N TYR A 141 18.78 -5.26 -5.80
CA TYR A 141 19.44 -4.13 -6.45
C TYR A 141 20.67 -4.58 -7.23
N GLU A 142 21.07 -3.74 -8.16
CA GLU A 142 22.34 -3.79 -8.86
C GLU A 142 23.14 -2.53 -8.56
N GLU A 143 24.47 -2.66 -8.64
CA GLU A 143 25.39 -1.53 -8.50
C GLU A 143 25.61 -0.82 -9.82
#